data_AF-A0A9E4CXX5-F1
#
_entry.id   AF-A0A9E4CXX5-F1
#
_cell.length_a   1.000
_cell.length_b   1.000
_cell.length_c   1.000
_cell.angle_alpha   90.00
_cell.angle_beta   90.00
_cell.angle_gamma   90.00
#
_symmetry.space_group_name_H-M   'P 1'
#
loop_
_entity.id
_entity.type
_entity.pdbx_description
1 polymer ?
#
loop_
_entity_poly.entity_id
_entity_poly.type
_entity_poly.pdbx_seq_one_letter_code
_entity_poly.pdbx_strand_id
1 'polypeptide(L)'
;MVADHDELVASWRYPDLFDYFDVDAGVPVVQGERLSILNSEERAVALTAAEMSVEAMVAALSSRDLAKASVEAVERLYRAGVSLPLWSTDIASYVRATWGVVFAELGRRGFRIHYVVEHLHPERIGRPLELFPVLFGSAGIDYVCPHTFANELPEAHDADVTPEGLAPFVDKGRELALERVVEVAAAGRHLAYLELAPEQGAVDGVNALVATTVGTIGVHRIGVPDPVQPPKVSLAARGPSS
;
A
#
# COMPACT_ATOMS: atom_id res chain seq x y z
N MET A 1 -2.68 26.30 28.94
CA MET A 1 -2.03 25.59 27.82
C MET A 1 -2.29 24.09 27.77
N VAL A 2 -3.02 23.46 28.70
CA VAL A 2 -3.40 22.03 28.58
C VAL A 2 -4.60 21.82 27.65
N ALA A 3 -5.51 22.81 27.57
CA ALA A 3 -6.71 22.73 26.74
C ALA A 3 -6.43 22.66 25.22
N ASP A 4 -5.27 23.10 24.75
CA ASP A 4 -4.92 23.15 23.32
C ASP A 4 -4.46 21.77 22.80
N HIS A 5 -3.73 21.01 23.62
CA HIS A 5 -3.27 19.66 23.27
C HIS A 5 -4.40 18.63 23.28
N ASP A 6 -5.34 18.70 24.23
CA ASP A 6 -6.46 17.75 24.28
C ASP A 6 -7.41 17.95 23.08
N GLU A 7 -7.64 19.20 22.67
CA GLU A 7 -8.44 19.54 21.49
C GLU A 7 -7.73 19.10 20.20
N LEU A 8 -6.43 19.34 20.10
CA LEU A 8 -5.61 18.84 19.01
C LEU A 8 -5.75 17.31 18.91
N VAL A 9 -5.46 16.57 19.98
CA VAL A 9 -5.55 15.09 20.02
C VAL A 9 -6.93 14.60 19.59
N ALA A 10 -8.01 15.21 20.10
CA ALA A 10 -9.37 14.82 19.74
C ALA A 10 -9.65 14.99 18.24
N SER A 11 -9.09 16.01 17.60
CA SER A 11 -9.27 16.30 16.18
C SER A 11 -8.53 15.36 15.21
N TRP A 12 -7.67 14.47 15.74
CA TRP A 12 -6.97 13.42 14.99
C TRP A 12 -7.54 12.03 15.22
N ARG A 13 -8.65 11.94 15.98
CA ARG A 13 -9.32 10.69 16.29
C ARG A 13 -10.63 10.57 15.53
N TYR A 14 -10.76 9.51 14.76
CA TYR A 14 -12.02 9.10 14.17
C TYR A 14 -12.69 7.99 15.01
N PRO A 15 -14.02 7.88 14.96
CA PRO A 15 -14.75 6.85 15.70
C PRO A 15 -14.67 5.47 15.04
N ASP A 16 -14.50 5.40 13.72
CA ASP A 16 -14.36 4.16 12.96
C ASP A 16 -12.97 4.05 12.31
N LEU A 17 -12.48 2.82 12.15
CA LEU A 17 -11.19 2.54 11.52
C LEU A 17 -11.16 2.99 10.05
N PHE A 18 -12.25 2.78 9.32
CA PHE A 18 -12.29 3.08 7.88
C PHE A 18 -12.40 4.57 7.58
N ASP A 19 -12.80 5.39 8.55
CA ASP A 19 -12.81 6.85 8.41
C ASP A 19 -11.37 7.40 8.24
N TYR A 20 -10.37 6.79 8.90
CA TYR A 20 -8.96 7.15 8.68
C TYR A 20 -8.51 6.93 7.23
N PHE A 21 -9.19 6.02 6.54
CA PHE A 21 -8.87 5.57 5.19
C PHE A 21 -9.82 6.12 4.13
N ASP A 22 -10.70 7.05 4.46
CA ASP A 22 -11.72 7.53 3.53
C ASP A 22 -11.11 8.43 2.44
N VAL A 23 -10.72 7.77 1.34
CA VAL A 23 -10.16 8.42 0.16
C VAL A 23 -11.19 9.26 -0.57
N ASP A 24 -12.47 8.85 -0.54
CA ASP A 24 -13.54 9.53 -1.27
C ASP A 24 -13.91 10.85 -0.56
N ALA A 25 -13.80 10.88 0.78
CA ALA A 25 -13.84 12.12 1.57
C ALA A 25 -12.51 12.90 1.55
N GLY A 26 -11.47 12.40 0.89
CA GLY A 26 -10.16 13.07 0.77
C GLY A 26 -9.35 13.10 2.07
N VAL A 27 -9.65 12.22 3.04
CA VAL A 27 -9.04 12.24 4.38
C VAL A 27 -7.51 12.28 4.34
N PRO A 28 -6.81 11.45 3.53
CA PRO A 28 -5.34 11.50 3.49
C PRO A 28 -4.77 12.86 3.07
N VAL A 29 -5.42 13.55 2.12
CA VAL A 29 -5.01 14.90 1.69
C VAL A 29 -5.25 15.90 2.80
N VAL A 30 -6.48 15.94 3.32
CA VAL A 30 -6.88 16.90 4.35
C VAL A 30 -5.98 16.77 5.57
N GLN A 31 -5.69 15.54 6.01
CA GLN A 31 -4.82 15.31 7.14
C GLN A 31 -3.35 15.64 6.82
N GLY A 32 -2.86 15.34 5.62
CA GLY A 32 -1.54 15.79 5.17
C GLY A 32 -1.39 17.32 5.16
N GLU A 33 -2.39 18.04 4.67
CA GLU A 33 -2.41 19.51 4.67
C GLU A 33 -2.44 20.07 6.09
N ARG A 34 -3.27 19.49 6.97
CA ARG A 34 -3.31 19.84 8.39
C ARG A 34 -1.96 19.62 9.07
N LEU A 35 -1.25 18.53 8.78
CA LEU A 35 0.10 18.31 9.33
C LEU A 35 1.10 19.37 8.87
N SER A 36 0.98 19.87 7.63
CA SER A 36 1.96 20.80 7.04
C SER A 36 1.97 22.19 7.67
N ILE A 37 0.89 22.57 8.36
CA ILE A 37 0.77 23.86 9.06
C ILE A 37 1.09 23.78 10.56
N LEU A 38 1.27 22.57 11.11
CA LEU A 38 1.63 22.36 12.51
C LEU A 38 3.13 22.55 12.73
N ASN A 39 3.49 22.99 13.93
CA ASN A 39 4.88 22.95 14.34
C ASN A 39 5.34 21.51 14.64
N SER A 40 6.64 21.28 14.85
CA SER A 40 7.19 19.92 15.01
C SER A 40 6.64 19.16 16.23
N GLU A 41 6.33 19.86 17.33
CA GLU A 41 5.77 19.25 18.54
C GLU A 41 4.31 18.85 18.31
N GLU A 42 3.49 19.78 17.81
CA GLU A 42 2.09 19.53 17.47
C GLU A 42 1.93 18.42 16.43
N ARG A 43 2.81 18.39 15.42
CA ARG A 43 2.86 17.33 14.40
C ARG A 43 3.13 15.96 15.03
N ALA A 44 4.04 15.89 16.01
CA ALA A 44 4.31 14.64 16.72
C ALA A 44 3.12 14.20 17.57
N VAL A 45 2.45 15.13 18.27
CA VAL A 45 1.23 14.86 19.04
C VAL A 45 0.10 14.35 18.15
N ALA A 46 -0.14 15.02 17.01
CA ALA A 46 -1.14 14.65 16.01
C ALA A 46 -0.94 13.24 15.46
N LEU A 47 0.27 12.92 15.00
CA LEU A 47 0.60 11.61 14.45
C LEU A 47 0.48 10.51 15.51
N THR A 48 0.96 10.78 16.73
CA THR A 48 0.84 9.83 17.86
C THR A 48 -0.63 9.58 18.22
N ALA A 49 -1.47 10.62 18.19
CA ALA A 49 -2.90 10.49 18.48
C ALA A 49 -3.63 9.60 17.46
N ALA A 50 -3.33 9.76 16.18
CA ALA A 50 -3.88 8.92 15.11
C ALA A 50 -3.36 7.48 15.24
N GLU A 51 -2.05 7.31 15.43
CA GLU A 51 -1.39 6.00 15.59
C GLU A 51 -2.00 5.20 16.74
N MET A 52 -2.05 5.78 17.95
CA MET A 52 -2.61 5.11 19.12
C MET A 52 -4.09 4.74 18.95
N SER A 53 -4.86 5.59 18.25
CA SER A 53 -6.27 5.30 18.01
C SER A 53 -6.45 4.14 17.04
N VAL A 54 -5.69 4.12 15.94
CA VAL A 54 -5.72 3.01 14.99
C VAL A 54 -5.21 1.74 15.66
N GLU A 55 -4.13 1.81 16.45
CA GLU A 55 -3.57 0.69 17.21
C GLU A 55 -4.63 0.06 18.13
N ALA A 56 -5.34 0.87 18.91
CA ALA A 56 -6.41 0.39 19.79
C ALA A 56 -7.54 -0.29 19.01
N MET A 57 -7.94 0.26 17.86
CA MET A 57 -8.98 -0.33 17.00
C MET A 57 -8.53 -1.68 16.42
N VAL A 58 -7.32 -1.76 15.84
CA VAL A 58 -6.83 -3.00 15.21
C VAL A 58 -6.53 -4.08 16.25
N ALA A 59 -6.06 -3.71 17.44
CA ALA A 59 -5.82 -4.65 18.54
C ALA A 59 -7.11 -5.33 19.00
N ALA A 60 -8.25 -4.61 18.96
CA ALA A 60 -9.55 -5.15 19.34
C ALA A 60 -10.17 -6.10 18.29
N LEU A 61 -9.70 -6.07 17.03
CA LEU A 61 -10.22 -6.95 15.97
C LEU A 61 -9.81 -8.41 16.20
N SER A 62 -10.67 -9.34 15.80
CA SER A 62 -10.26 -10.74 15.64
C SER A 62 -9.27 -10.88 14.47
N SER A 63 -8.46 -11.95 14.42
CA SER A 63 -7.55 -12.17 13.27
C SER A 63 -8.29 -12.22 11.93
N ARG A 64 -9.54 -12.72 11.93
CA ARG A 64 -10.39 -12.76 10.73
C ARG A 64 -10.82 -11.37 10.30
N ASP A 65 -11.20 -10.52 11.24
CA ASP A 65 -11.69 -9.18 10.93
C ASP A 65 -10.53 -8.23 10.60
N LEU A 66 -9.37 -8.41 11.25
CA LEU A 66 -8.14 -7.74 10.86
C LEU A 66 -7.76 -8.10 9.42
N ALA A 67 -7.79 -9.39 9.05
CA ALA A 67 -7.51 -9.82 7.68
C ALA A 67 -8.43 -9.14 6.65
N LYS A 68 -9.74 -9.03 6.93
CA LYS A 68 -10.68 -8.30 6.07
C LYS A 68 -10.37 -6.80 6.02
N ALA A 69 -10.11 -6.18 7.17
CA ALA A 69 -9.77 -4.77 7.26
C ALA A 69 -8.48 -4.46 6.50
N SER A 70 -7.49 -5.36 6.49
CA SER A 70 -6.26 -5.18 5.72
C SER A 70 -6.47 -5.27 4.20
N VAL A 71 -7.41 -6.11 3.73
CA VAL A 71 -7.80 -6.14 2.30
C VAL A 71 -8.42 -4.81 1.89
N GLU A 72 -9.37 -4.31 2.68
CA GLU A 72 -10.00 -3.00 2.42
C GLU A 72 -8.97 -1.86 2.52
N ALA A 73 -8.06 -1.91 3.50
CA ALA A 73 -7.01 -0.92 3.66
C ALA A 73 -6.07 -0.89 2.46
N VAL A 74 -5.60 -2.03 1.93
CA VAL A 74 -4.68 -2.03 0.77
C VAL A 74 -5.38 -1.55 -0.51
N GLU A 75 -6.66 -1.90 -0.68
CA GLU A 75 -7.49 -1.41 -1.79
C GLU A 75 -7.65 0.12 -1.73
N ARG A 76 -7.95 0.66 -0.54
CA ARG A 76 -8.03 2.12 -0.32
C ARG A 76 -6.67 2.79 -0.49
N LEU A 77 -5.58 2.17 -0.08
CA LEU A 77 -4.24 2.71 -0.28
C LEU A 77 -3.92 2.84 -1.77
N TYR A 78 -4.20 1.80 -2.56
CA TYR A 78 -4.03 1.86 -4.01
C TYR A 78 -4.99 2.86 -4.67
N ARG A 79 -6.25 2.94 -4.22
CA ARG A 79 -7.20 3.98 -4.65
C ARG A 79 -6.62 5.38 -4.41
N ALA A 80 -6.08 5.66 -3.23
CA ALA A 80 -5.41 6.91 -2.93
C ALA A 80 -4.25 7.15 -3.90
N GLY A 81 -3.42 6.14 -4.13
CA GLY A 81 -2.33 6.22 -5.10
C GLY A 81 -2.79 6.66 -6.49
N VAL A 82 -3.94 6.19 -6.98
CA VAL A 82 -4.42 6.54 -8.33
C VAL A 82 -5.21 7.86 -8.39
N SER A 83 -5.88 8.25 -7.30
CA SER A 83 -6.83 9.38 -7.29
C SER A 83 -6.27 10.66 -6.68
N LEU A 84 -5.26 10.56 -5.81
CA LEU A 84 -4.73 11.73 -5.10
C LEU A 84 -4.19 12.78 -6.09
N PRO A 85 -4.59 14.06 -5.95
CA PRO A 85 -4.11 15.12 -6.84
C PRO A 85 -2.66 15.52 -6.54
N LEU A 86 -2.22 15.35 -5.29
CA LEU A 86 -0.88 15.69 -4.82
C LEU A 86 -0.38 14.66 -3.82
N TRP A 87 0.95 14.55 -3.71
CA TRP A 87 1.64 13.75 -2.71
C TRP A 87 2.62 14.62 -1.93
N SER A 88 2.76 14.36 -0.64
CA SER A 88 3.70 15.07 0.23
C SER A 88 4.25 14.15 1.32
N THR A 89 5.35 14.56 1.93
CA THR A 89 5.95 13.89 3.10
C THR A 89 5.00 13.87 4.30
N ASP A 90 4.08 14.81 4.39
CA ASP A 90 3.05 14.84 5.43
C ASP A 90 1.96 13.81 5.18
N ILE A 91 1.49 13.66 3.94
CA ILE A 91 0.58 12.55 3.59
C ILE A 91 1.28 11.21 3.87
N ALA A 92 2.55 11.06 3.51
CA ALA A 92 3.34 9.88 3.82
C ALA A 92 3.40 9.59 5.34
N SER A 93 3.57 10.64 6.15
CA SER A 93 3.59 10.52 7.62
C SER A 93 2.24 10.09 8.18
N TYR A 94 1.14 10.64 7.65
CA TYR A 94 -0.22 10.22 7.99
C TYR A 94 -0.49 8.76 7.60
N VAL A 95 -0.09 8.35 6.38
CA VAL A 95 -0.21 6.95 5.91
C VAL A 95 0.55 6.00 6.84
N ARG A 96 1.76 6.36 7.28
CA ARG A 96 2.51 5.56 8.25
C ARG A 96 1.79 5.42 9.58
N ALA A 97 1.29 6.52 10.12
CA ALA A 97 0.57 6.53 11.40
C ALA A 97 -0.81 5.83 11.35
N THR A 98 -1.29 5.42 10.17
CA THR A 98 -2.63 4.83 10.01
C THR A 98 -2.56 3.48 9.29
N TRP A 99 -2.39 3.45 7.97
CA TRP A 99 -2.21 2.20 7.21
C TRP A 99 -1.04 1.37 7.72
N GLY A 100 0.09 2.03 8.05
CA GLY A 100 1.26 1.35 8.60
C GLY A 100 0.95 0.54 9.86
N VAL A 101 0.07 1.05 10.73
CA VAL A 101 -0.35 0.37 11.95
C VAL A 101 -1.18 -0.89 11.66
N VAL A 102 -2.08 -0.81 10.67
CA VAL A 102 -2.89 -1.98 10.24
C VAL A 102 -1.99 -3.12 9.76
N PHE A 103 -1.03 -2.82 8.87
CA PHE A 103 -0.16 -3.85 8.32
C PHE A 103 0.86 -4.34 9.33
N ALA A 104 1.40 -3.47 10.19
CA ALA A 104 2.26 -3.87 11.30
C ALA A 104 1.56 -4.87 12.24
N GLU A 105 0.30 -4.61 12.61
CA GLU A 105 -0.49 -5.52 13.45
C GLU A 105 -0.80 -6.84 12.72
N LEU A 106 -1.10 -6.79 11.42
CA LEU A 106 -1.31 -7.98 10.60
C LEU A 106 -0.05 -8.88 10.60
N GLY A 107 1.11 -8.26 10.35
CA GLY A 107 2.42 -8.90 10.39
C GLY A 107 2.73 -9.52 11.75
N ARG A 108 2.47 -8.78 12.83
CA ARG A 108 2.66 -9.24 14.22
C ARG A 108 1.83 -10.49 14.53
N ARG A 109 0.66 -10.66 13.91
CA ARG A 109 -0.19 -11.85 14.05
C ARG A 109 0.18 -13.00 13.11
N GLY A 110 1.30 -12.89 12.39
CA GLY A 110 1.83 -13.93 11.50
C GLY A 110 1.14 -13.98 10.14
N PHE A 111 0.38 -12.95 9.79
CA PHE A 111 -0.24 -12.82 8.47
C PHE A 111 0.52 -11.79 7.62
N ARG A 112 0.47 -11.97 6.31
CA ARG A 112 0.98 -10.97 5.36
C ARG A 112 0.00 -10.79 4.23
N ILE A 113 0.04 -9.62 3.61
CA ILE A 113 -0.80 -9.28 2.47
C ILE A 113 0.11 -9.20 1.26
N HIS A 114 -0.22 -9.96 0.22
CA HIS A 114 0.44 -9.88 -1.07
C HIS A 114 -0.59 -9.41 -2.08
N TYR A 115 -0.49 -8.12 -2.40
CA TYR A 115 -1.40 -7.39 -3.26
C TYR A 115 -0.83 -7.35 -4.68
N VAL A 116 -1.48 -8.01 -5.62
CA VAL A 116 -1.04 -8.15 -7.01
C VAL A 116 -2.00 -7.36 -7.90
N VAL A 117 -1.48 -6.37 -8.61
CA VAL A 117 -2.26 -5.40 -9.37
C VAL A 117 -1.93 -5.50 -10.85
N GLU A 118 -2.96 -5.67 -11.67
CA GLU A 118 -2.94 -5.47 -13.11
C GLU A 118 -3.45 -4.05 -13.41
N HIS A 119 -2.53 -3.11 -13.54
CA HIS A 119 -2.84 -1.70 -13.75
C HIS A 119 -3.09 -1.40 -15.24
N LEU A 120 -4.34 -1.12 -15.59
CA LEU A 120 -4.77 -0.99 -16.98
C LEU A 120 -4.57 0.40 -17.61
N HIS A 121 -3.95 1.35 -16.89
CA HIS A 121 -3.75 2.74 -17.33
C HIS A 121 -2.25 3.06 -17.53
N PRO A 122 -1.63 2.56 -18.61
CA PRO A 122 -0.19 2.73 -18.85
C PRO A 122 0.22 4.20 -19.01
N GLU A 123 -0.68 5.08 -19.47
CA GLU A 123 -0.41 6.50 -19.67
C GLU A 123 -0.04 7.26 -18.39
N ARG A 124 -0.21 6.64 -17.21
CA ARG A 124 0.09 7.22 -15.90
C ARG A 124 1.36 6.66 -15.27
N ILE A 125 2.37 6.30 -16.06
CA ILE A 125 3.61 5.63 -15.61
C ILE A 125 4.35 6.34 -14.46
N GLY A 126 4.26 7.68 -14.37
CA GLY A 126 4.91 8.43 -13.28
C GLY A 126 4.43 8.02 -11.88
N ARG A 127 3.15 7.63 -11.71
CA ARG A 127 2.65 7.18 -10.39
C ARG A 127 3.30 5.85 -9.96
N PRO A 128 3.29 4.79 -10.78
CA PRO A 128 4.05 3.57 -10.52
C PRO A 128 5.54 3.76 -10.24
N LEU A 129 6.20 4.72 -10.89
CA LEU A 129 7.64 4.91 -10.75
C LEU A 129 8.03 5.79 -9.56
N GLU A 130 7.24 6.82 -9.25
CA GLU A 130 7.62 7.84 -8.25
C GLU A 130 6.74 7.79 -7.00
N LEU A 131 5.41 7.69 -7.18
CA LEU A 131 4.44 7.82 -6.09
C LEU A 131 4.26 6.49 -5.32
N PHE A 132 3.99 5.40 -6.04
CA PHE A 132 3.65 4.12 -5.44
C PHE A 132 4.74 3.55 -4.54
N PRO A 133 6.05 3.61 -4.90
CA PRO A 133 7.10 3.15 -4.01
C PRO A 133 7.04 3.83 -2.64
N VAL A 134 6.85 5.15 -2.61
CA VAL A 134 6.79 5.93 -1.36
C VAL A 134 5.49 5.69 -0.61
N LEU A 135 4.36 5.60 -1.31
CA LEU A 135 3.04 5.37 -0.73
C LEU A 135 2.95 4.00 -0.03
N PHE A 136 3.27 2.92 -0.74
CA PHE A 136 3.26 1.57 -0.18
C PHE A 136 4.36 1.39 0.86
N GLY A 137 5.55 1.93 0.63
CA GLY A 137 6.64 1.92 1.60
C GLY A 137 6.27 2.62 2.91
N SER A 138 5.50 3.72 2.86
CA SER A 138 5.01 4.42 4.06
C SER A 138 4.06 3.57 4.88
N ALA A 139 3.29 2.68 4.23
CA ALA A 139 2.42 1.71 4.88
C ALA A 139 3.15 0.42 5.33
N GLY A 140 4.47 0.32 5.14
CA GLY A 140 5.24 -0.88 5.48
C GLY A 140 5.08 -2.04 4.49
N ILE A 141 4.72 -1.74 3.24
CA ILE A 141 4.57 -2.70 2.15
C ILE A 141 5.73 -2.55 1.16
N ASP A 142 6.43 -3.65 0.86
CA ASP A 142 7.42 -3.65 -0.22
C ASP A 142 6.71 -3.52 -1.57
N TYR A 143 7.03 -2.46 -2.30
CA TYR A 143 6.52 -2.24 -3.64
C TYR A 143 7.45 -2.85 -4.69
N VAL A 144 6.87 -3.54 -5.66
CA VAL A 144 7.58 -4.18 -6.77
C VAL A 144 6.83 -3.87 -8.06
N CYS A 145 7.53 -3.30 -9.04
CA CYS A 145 6.98 -3.05 -10.37
C CYS A 145 8.07 -3.31 -11.42
N PRO A 146 7.82 -4.15 -12.43
CA PRO A 146 8.79 -4.40 -13.51
C PRO A 146 9.30 -3.14 -14.19
N HIS A 147 8.45 -2.12 -14.34
CA HIS A 147 8.84 -0.86 -14.98
C HIS A 147 9.82 -0.05 -14.12
N THR A 148 9.77 -0.19 -12.79
CA THR A 148 10.79 0.41 -11.90
C THR A 148 12.15 -0.22 -12.16
N PHE A 149 12.23 -1.55 -12.21
CA PHE A 149 13.47 -2.25 -12.52
C PHE A 149 13.95 -1.98 -13.94
N ALA A 150 13.05 -1.97 -14.92
CA ALA A 150 13.38 -1.64 -16.30
C ALA A 150 14.00 -0.24 -16.43
N ASN A 151 13.47 0.74 -15.71
CA ASN A 151 13.98 2.11 -15.67
C ASN A 151 15.33 2.25 -14.96
N GLU A 152 15.69 1.30 -14.09
CA GLU A 152 16.97 1.26 -13.37
C GLU A 152 18.08 0.51 -14.14
N LEU A 153 17.75 -0.11 -15.28
CA LEU A 153 18.73 -0.81 -16.10
C LEU A 153 19.69 0.19 -16.76
N PRO A 154 21.02 -0.07 -16.75
CA PRO A 154 21.98 0.78 -17.41
C PRO A 154 21.67 1.04 -18.89
N GLU A 155 21.10 0.06 -19.58
CA GLU A 155 20.71 0.12 -20.99
C GLU A 155 19.50 1.03 -21.24
N ALA A 156 18.71 1.34 -20.21
CA ALA A 156 17.52 2.19 -20.29
C ALA A 156 17.80 3.67 -19.97
N HIS A 157 19.03 4.04 -19.56
CA HIS A 157 19.35 5.40 -19.14
C HIS A 157 19.13 6.48 -20.23
N ASP A 158 19.25 6.11 -21.51
CA ASP A 158 19.01 7.01 -22.64
C ASP A 158 17.57 6.91 -23.19
N ALA A 159 16.72 6.06 -22.59
CA ALA A 159 15.35 5.87 -23.02
C ALA A 159 14.41 6.91 -22.38
N ASP A 160 13.34 7.26 -23.10
CA ASP A 160 12.27 8.06 -22.54
C ASP A 160 11.53 7.27 -21.44
N VAL A 161 11.21 7.94 -20.32
CA VAL A 161 10.46 7.35 -19.20
C VAL A 161 8.96 7.34 -19.53
N THR A 162 8.62 6.55 -20.53
CA THR A 162 7.25 6.29 -21.02
C THR A 162 7.02 4.78 -21.13
N PRO A 163 5.77 4.31 -21.19
CA PRO A 163 5.48 2.90 -21.42
C PRO A 163 6.17 2.38 -22.68
N GLU A 164 6.13 3.14 -23.77
CA GLU A 164 6.72 2.75 -25.06
C GLU A 164 8.25 2.79 -25.02
N GLY A 165 8.84 3.78 -24.33
CA GLY A 165 10.29 3.91 -24.18
C GLY A 165 10.90 2.80 -23.34
N LEU A 166 10.19 2.37 -22.28
CA LEU A 166 10.64 1.29 -21.41
C LEU A 166 10.29 -0.12 -21.91
N ALA A 167 9.35 -0.27 -22.84
CA ALA A 167 8.87 -1.56 -23.34
C ALA A 167 9.99 -2.58 -23.69
N PRO A 168 11.10 -2.20 -24.35
CA PRO A 168 12.19 -3.15 -24.68
C PRO A 168 12.88 -3.77 -23.45
N PHE A 169 12.75 -3.14 -22.28
CA PHE A 169 13.46 -3.49 -21.06
C PHE A 169 12.54 -4.19 -20.04
N VAL A 170 11.23 -4.17 -20.26
CA VAL A 170 10.24 -4.67 -19.28
C VAL A 170 10.40 -6.16 -18.99
N ASP A 171 10.76 -6.99 -19.98
CA ASP A 171 10.97 -8.42 -19.74
C ASP A 171 12.10 -8.67 -18.74
N LYS A 172 13.22 -7.94 -18.89
CA LYS A 172 14.29 -8.02 -17.90
C LYS A 172 13.86 -7.44 -16.55
N GLY A 173 13.08 -6.37 -16.57
CA GLY A 173 12.44 -5.83 -15.38
C GLY A 173 11.54 -6.83 -14.65
N ARG A 174 10.80 -7.68 -15.37
CA ARG A 174 9.95 -8.75 -14.82
C ARG A 174 10.76 -9.85 -14.15
N GLU A 175 11.90 -10.24 -14.74
CA GLU A 175 12.81 -11.20 -14.11
C GLU A 175 13.31 -10.68 -12.75
N LEU A 176 13.80 -9.43 -12.72
CA LEU A 176 14.30 -8.79 -11.49
C LEU A 176 13.17 -8.58 -10.47
N ALA A 177 11.98 -8.19 -10.94
CA ALA A 177 10.80 -8.06 -10.09
C ALA A 177 10.43 -9.39 -9.44
N LEU A 178 10.47 -10.50 -10.18
CA LEU A 178 10.16 -11.83 -9.65
C LEU A 178 11.19 -12.27 -8.60
N GLU A 179 12.48 -12.02 -8.83
CA GLU A 179 13.53 -12.24 -7.82
C GLU A 179 13.21 -11.46 -6.53
N ARG A 180 12.84 -10.19 -6.67
CA ARG A 180 12.46 -9.36 -5.52
C ARG A 180 11.20 -9.86 -4.81
N VAL A 181 10.19 -10.33 -5.52
CA VAL A 181 8.99 -10.94 -4.93
C VAL A 181 9.38 -12.14 -4.08
N VAL A 182 10.27 -13.02 -4.57
CA VAL A 182 10.75 -14.19 -3.84
C VAL A 182 11.45 -13.77 -2.54
N GLU A 183 12.32 -12.75 -2.58
CA GLU A 183 12.98 -12.21 -1.39
C GLU A 183 11.99 -11.66 -0.36
N VAL A 184 11.01 -10.85 -0.80
CA VAL A 184 9.98 -10.26 0.06
C VAL A 184 9.15 -11.36 0.73
N ALA A 185 8.75 -12.38 -0.05
CA ALA A 185 7.98 -13.51 0.46
C ALA A 185 8.79 -14.35 1.47
N ALA A 186 10.05 -14.64 1.17
CA ALA A 186 10.95 -15.37 2.08
C ALA A 186 11.22 -14.61 3.39
N ALA A 187 11.28 -13.28 3.33
CA ALA A 187 11.43 -12.41 4.50
C ALA A 187 10.12 -12.27 5.32
N GLY A 188 9.01 -12.86 4.87
CA GLY A 188 7.72 -12.77 5.56
C GLY A 188 7.08 -11.37 5.54
N ARG A 189 7.46 -10.52 4.57
CA ARG A 189 7.00 -9.13 4.46
C ARG A 189 5.75 -8.99 3.59
N HIS A 190 5.06 -7.85 3.75
CA HIS A 190 3.94 -7.46 2.89
C HIS A 190 4.46 -7.04 1.51
N LEU A 191 3.67 -7.30 0.47
CA LEU A 191 4.04 -7.05 -0.92
C LEU A 191 2.91 -6.31 -1.65
N ALA A 192 3.27 -5.31 -2.43
CA ALA A 192 2.46 -4.75 -3.50
C ALA A 192 3.21 -4.95 -4.82
N TYR A 193 2.79 -5.93 -5.61
CA TYR A 193 3.27 -6.14 -6.97
C TYR A 193 2.33 -5.43 -7.94
N LEU A 194 2.88 -4.61 -8.84
CA LEU A 194 2.10 -3.92 -9.85
C LEU A 194 2.70 -4.15 -11.24
N GLU A 195 1.87 -4.68 -12.14
CA GLU A 195 2.15 -4.80 -13.56
C GLU A 195 1.39 -3.70 -14.32
N LEU A 196 2.08 -2.96 -15.19
CA LEU A 196 1.46 -1.95 -16.05
C LEU A 196 1.09 -2.55 -17.39
N ALA A 197 -0.17 -2.34 -17.80
CA ALA A 197 -0.74 -2.87 -19.04
C ALA A 197 -0.32 -4.33 -19.31
N PRO A 198 -0.58 -5.26 -18.37
CA PRO A 198 -0.14 -6.64 -18.48
C PRO A 198 -0.65 -7.31 -19.74
N GLU A 199 0.22 -8.11 -20.35
CA GLU A 199 -0.22 -9.19 -21.23
C GLU A 199 -0.90 -10.28 -20.41
N GLN A 200 -1.73 -11.09 -21.08
CA GLN A 200 -2.41 -12.19 -20.42
C GLN A 200 -1.39 -13.15 -19.77
N GLY A 201 -1.54 -13.38 -18.47
CA GLY A 201 -0.68 -14.27 -17.69
C GLY A 201 0.60 -13.64 -17.13
N ALA A 202 0.85 -12.34 -17.37
CA ALA A 202 2.04 -11.66 -16.87
C ALA A 202 2.20 -11.74 -15.34
N VAL A 203 1.09 -11.85 -14.60
CA VAL A 203 1.08 -11.93 -13.13
C VAL A 203 0.92 -13.35 -12.58
N ASP A 204 0.80 -14.37 -13.43
CA ASP A 204 0.49 -15.75 -13.00
C ASP A 204 1.58 -16.33 -12.10
N GLY A 205 2.85 -16.09 -12.43
CA GLY A 205 3.99 -16.53 -11.63
C GLY A 205 3.98 -15.93 -10.21
N VAL A 206 3.66 -14.63 -10.11
CA VAL A 206 3.54 -13.94 -8.81
C VAL A 206 2.35 -14.50 -8.03
N ASN A 207 1.19 -14.64 -8.67
CA ASN A 207 -0.01 -15.20 -8.04
C ASN A 207 0.20 -16.64 -7.54
N ALA A 208 0.93 -17.47 -8.28
CA ALA A 208 1.25 -18.84 -7.87
C ALA A 208 2.14 -18.88 -6.62
N LEU A 209 3.13 -17.98 -6.54
CA LEU A 209 4.00 -17.83 -5.37
C LEU A 209 3.21 -17.33 -4.15
N VAL A 210 2.35 -16.33 -4.35
CA VAL A 210 1.44 -15.82 -3.32
C VAL A 210 0.54 -16.92 -2.76
N ALA A 211 -0.05 -17.75 -3.64
CA ALA A 211 -0.98 -18.81 -3.26
C ALA A 211 -0.35 -19.97 -2.48
N THR A 212 0.98 -20.13 -2.54
CA THR A 212 1.69 -21.25 -1.89
C THR A 212 2.37 -20.87 -0.58
N THR A 213 2.44 -19.58 -0.25
CA THR A 213 3.15 -19.11 0.94
C THR A 213 2.22 -19.09 2.17
N VAL A 214 2.49 -19.92 3.21
CA VAL A 214 1.59 -20.15 4.37
C VAL A 214 1.31 -18.92 5.23
N GLY A 215 0.05 -18.49 5.39
CA GLY A 215 -0.31 -17.28 6.14
C GLY A 215 -0.33 -16.01 5.28
N THR A 216 -0.28 -16.16 3.95
CA THR A 216 -0.49 -15.07 3.00
C THR A 216 -1.97 -14.89 2.70
N ILE A 217 -2.43 -13.65 2.78
CA ILE A 217 -3.66 -13.14 2.18
C ILE A 217 -3.29 -12.61 0.80
N GLY A 218 -3.61 -13.39 -0.24
CA GLY A 218 -3.43 -12.99 -1.62
C GLY A 218 -4.60 -12.12 -2.06
N VAL A 219 -4.31 -10.96 -2.64
CA VAL A 219 -5.33 -10.04 -3.13
C VAL A 219 -4.97 -9.67 -4.56
N HIS A 220 -5.78 -10.11 -5.51
CA HIS A 220 -5.57 -9.88 -6.94
C HIS A 220 -6.58 -8.85 -7.45
N ARG A 221 -6.05 -7.74 -7.96
CA ARG A 221 -6.78 -6.57 -8.44
C ARG A 221 -6.52 -6.38 -9.92
N ILE A 222 -7.60 -6.36 -10.71
CA ILE A 222 -7.57 -5.91 -12.10
C ILE A 222 -8.14 -4.49 -12.15
N GLY A 223 -7.41 -3.57 -12.76
CA GLY A 223 -7.82 -2.18 -12.92
C GLY A 223 -7.68 -1.34 -11.64
N VAL A 224 -8.43 -0.24 -11.61
CA VAL A 224 -8.55 0.67 -10.47
C VAL A 224 -9.61 0.13 -9.50
N PRO A 225 -9.50 0.33 -8.17
CA PRO A 225 -10.53 -0.08 -7.24
C PRO A 225 -11.89 0.53 -7.61
N ASP A 226 -12.91 -0.31 -7.73
CA ASP A 226 -14.29 0.04 -8.05
C ASP A 226 -15.22 -0.80 -7.15
N PRO A 227 -16.19 -0.20 -6.45
CA PRO A 227 -17.18 -0.95 -5.68
C PRO A 227 -17.91 -2.05 -6.48
N VAL A 228 -18.05 -1.89 -7.79
CA VAL A 228 -18.71 -2.86 -8.68
C VAL A 228 -17.82 -4.06 -9.01
N GLN A 229 -16.50 -3.88 -8.96
CA GLN A 229 -15.51 -4.91 -9.25
C GLN A 229 -14.62 -5.11 -8.02
N PRO A 230 -15.02 -5.95 -7.04
CA PRO A 230 -14.19 -6.24 -5.88
C PRO A 230 -12.93 -7.04 -6.27
N PRO A 231 -11.87 -7.04 -5.46
CA PRO A 231 -10.67 -7.80 -5.77
C PRO A 231 -10.93 -9.28 -5.52
N LYS A 232 -10.17 -10.14 -6.20
CA LYS A 232 -10.17 -11.56 -5.91
C LYS A 232 -9.26 -11.82 -4.71
N VAL A 233 -9.82 -12.37 -3.64
CA VAL A 233 -9.08 -12.69 -2.41
C VAL A 233 -8.85 -14.20 -2.32
N SER A 234 -7.61 -14.59 -2.02
CA SER A 234 -7.20 -15.97 -1.75
C SER A 234 -6.47 -16.06 -0.41
N LEU A 235 -6.55 -17.22 0.25
CA LEU A 235 -5.87 -17.49 1.50
C LEU A 235 -4.97 -18.72 1.31
N ALA A 236 -3.67 -18.50 1.36
CA ALA A 236 -2.68 -19.56 1.28
C ALA A 236 -2.53 -20.22 2.67
N ALA A 237 -3.38 -21.23 2.91
CA ALA A 237 -3.50 -22.05 4.13
C ALA A 237 -3.93 -21.29 5.41
N ARG A 238 -4.55 -22.03 6.35
CA ARG A 238 -5.00 -21.50 7.65
C ARG A 238 -3.82 -20.82 8.34
N GLY A 239 -4.02 -19.62 8.91
CA GLY A 239 -3.00 -18.92 9.69
C GLY A 239 -2.39 -19.80 10.78
N PRO A 240 -1.25 -19.38 11.38
CA PRO A 240 -0.61 -20.15 12.44
C PRO A 240 -1.65 -20.59 13.46
N SER A 241 -1.65 -21.89 13.75
CA SER A 241 -2.66 -22.53 14.59
C SER A 241 -2.73 -21.80 15.93
N SER A 242 -3.93 -21.32 16.27
CA SER A 242 -4.28 -20.77 17.59
C SER A 242 -3.87 -21.69 18.72
#